data_AF-A0A5A7UFD0-F1
#
_entry.id   AF-A0A5A7UFD0-F1
#
_cell.length_a   1.000
_cell.length_b   1.000
_cell.length_c   1.000
_cell.angle_alpha   90.00
_cell.angle_beta   90.00
_cell.angle_gamma   90.00
#
_symmetry.space_group_name_H-M   'P 1'
#
loop_
_entity.id
_entity.type
_entity.pdbx_description
1 polymer ?
#
loop_
_entity_poly.entity_id
_entity_poly.type
_entity_poly.pdbx_seq_one_letter_code
_entity_poly.pdbx_strand_id
1 'polypeptide(L)'
;MNSSIVQLLGFKKLNGDNYAAWKSNLHTLLVVDDLRFVLTEECPKTSAFNTNQTSQEAYDRWVNANEKACVYILASMSDVLTRKNESLAMTKEIMDALRAMFRQPKGSLRHETIKYIYTKRVREGISVREHVLDMIMHFNIAEVNGGAIDEAN
;
A
#
# COMPACT_ATOMS: atom_id res chain seq x y z
N MET A 1 9.39 8.87 20.28
CA MET A 1 8.71 8.03 19.27
C MET A 1 7.26 7.90 19.73
N ASN A 2 6.29 8.49 19.02
CA ASN A 2 4.91 8.58 19.51
C ASN A 2 4.24 7.19 19.54
N SER A 3 3.73 6.82 20.72
CA SER A 3 3.13 5.52 21.03
C SER A 3 2.01 5.08 20.07
N SER A 4 1.30 6.02 19.45
CA SER A 4 0.16 5.75 18.55
C SER A 4 0.56 5.21 17.16
N ILE A 5 1.78 5.49 16.70
CA ILE A 5 2.29 5.07 15.39
C ILE A 5 2.69 3.58 15.38
N VAL A 6 3.30 3.13 16.47
CA VAL A 6 3.66 1.71 16.67
C VAL A 6 2.39 0.85 16.77
N GLN A 7 1.31 1.40 17.33
CA GLN A 7 0.01 0.71 17.41
C GLN A 7 -0.67 0.52 16.05
N LEU A 8 -0.46 1.42 15.09
CA LEU A 8 -0.98 1.30 13.71
C LEU A 8 -0.38 0.11 12.95
N LEU A 9 0.92 -0.17 13.15
CA LEU A 9 1.60 -1.35 12.61
C LEU A 9 1.11 -2.65 13.27
N GLY A 10 0.75 -2.60 14.55
CA GLY A 10 0.26 -3.75 15.31
C GLY A 10 -1.20 -4.12 15.05
N PHE A 11 -2.00 -3.25 14.42
CA PHE A 11 -3.45 -3.44 14.40
C PHE A 11 -3.89 -4.62 13.51
N LYS A 12 -3.24 -4.84 12.35
CA LYS A 12 -3.40 -6.05 11.52
C LYS A 12 -2.19 -6.26 10.61
N LYS A 13 -1.39 -7.30 10.89
CA LYS A 13 -0.34 -7.76 9.97
C LYS A 13 -0.93 -8.06 8.58
N LEU A 14 -0.17 -7.83 7.51
CA LEU A 14 -0.55 -8.25 6.16
C LEU A 14 -0.70 -9.78 6.12
N ASN A 15 -1.90 -10.27 5.85
CA ASN A 15 -2.23 -11.70 5.85
C ASN A 15 -2.87 -12.18 4.53
N GLY A 16 -3.05 -11.28 3.57
CA GLY A 16 -3.54 -11.59 2.23
C GLY A 16 -4.70 -10.69 1.83
N ASP A 17 -5.83 -10.86 2.52
CA ASP A 17 -7.11 -10.21 2.15
C ASP A 17 -7.13 -8.70 2.49
N ASN A 18 -6.22 -8.26 3.35
CA ASN A 18 -6.17 -6.89 3.85
C ASN A 18 -5.17 -5.97 3.14
N TYR A 19 -4.63 -6.35 1.98
CA TYR A 19 -3.56 -5.60 1.30
C TYR A 19 -3.88 -4.11 1.09
N ALA A 20 -5.10 -3.76 0.64
CA ALA A 20 -5.47 -2.37 0.40
C ALA A 20 -5.46 -1.52 1.68
N ALA A 21 -6.06 -2.02 2.76
CA ALA A 21 -6.07 -1.35 4.06
C ALA A 21 -4.67 -1.28 4.67
N TRP A 22 -3.91 -2.38 4.62
CA TRP A 22 -2.54 -2.44 5.09
C TRP A 22 -1.64 -1.43 4.36
N LYS A 23 -1.75 -1.35 3.02
CA LYS A 23 -0.98 -0.40 2.20
C LYS A 23 -1.30 1.05 2.56
N SER A 24 -2.56 1.39 2.85
CA SER A 24 -2.95 2.74 3.28
C SER A 24 -2.36 3.09 4.65
N ASN A 25 -2.37 2.15 5.60
CA ASN A 25 -1.77 2.34 6.93
C ASN A 25 -0.25 2.52 6.83
N LEU A 26 0.43 1.68 6.04
CA LEU A 26 1.86 1.82 5.78
C LEU A 26 2.20 3.15 5.12
N HIS A 27 1.42 3.58 4.13
CA HIS A 27 1.66 4.88 3.47
C HIS A 27 1.54 6.04 4.47
N THR A 28 0.53 6.02 5.33
CA THR A 28 0.36 7.02 6.40
C THR A 28 1.57 7.03 7.32
N LEU A 29 2.05 5.86 7.74
CA LEU A 29 3.25 5.72 8.57
C LEU A 29 4.48 6.35 7.92
N LEU A 30 4.74 6.01 6.65
CA LEU A 30 5.90 6.51 5.91
C LEU A 30 5.85 8.03 5.70
N VAL A 31 4.65 8.62 5.59
CA VAL A 31 4.48 10.07 5.53
C VAL A 31 4.81 10.72 6.87
N VAL A 32 4.31 10.16 7.98
CA VAL A 32 4.53 10.72 9.31
C VAL A 32 6.01 10.72 9.69
N ASP A 33 6.75 9.70 9.26
CA ASP A 33 8.17 9.53 9.58
C ASP A 33 9.13 10.13 8.53
N ASP A 34 8.60 10.88 7.54
CA ASP A 34 9.36 11.47 6.41
C ASP A 34 10.19 10.44 5.61
N LEU A 35 9.62 9.24 5.40
CA LEU A 35 10.28 8.13 4.70
C LEU A 35 9.71 7.89 3.30
N ARG A 36 8.62 8.54 2.91
CA ARG A 36 7.91 8.24 1.66
C ARG A 36 8.81 8.32 0.41
N PHE A 37 9.82 9.19 0.43
CA PHE A 37 10.71 9.42 -0.72
C PHE A 37 11.46 8.14 -1.15
N VAL A 38 11.76 7.21 -0.25
CA VAL A 38 12.47 5.95 -0.58
C VAL A 38 11.66 5.01 -1.50
N LEU A 39 10.36 5.26 -1.66
CA LEU A 39 9.51 4.53 -2.60
C LEU A 39 9.52 5.11 -4.02
N THR A 40 9.91 6.39 -4.17
CA THR A 40 9.78 7.14 -5.42
C THR A 40 11.12 7.56 -6.00
N GLU A 41 12.07 7.90 -5.13
CA GLU A 41 13.40 8.38 -5.51
C GLU A 41 14.37 7.20 -5.63
N GLU A 42 15.26 7.28 -6.61
CA GLU A 42 16.35 6.31 -6.75
C GLU A 42 17.43 6.56 -5.69
N CYS A 43 18.15 5.50 -5.32
CA CYS A 43 19.33 5.63 -4.48
C CYS A 43 20.34 6.59 -5.15
N PRO A 44 20.86 7.61 -4.44
CA PRO A 44 21.88 8.51 -4.98
C PRO A 44 23.07 7.72 -5.55
N LYS A 45 23.49 8.04 -6.77
CA LYS A 45 24.59 7.32 -7.44
C LYS A 45 25.91 7.53 -6.69
N THR A 46 26.61 6.41 -6.45
CA THR A 46 27.91 6.35 -5.77
C THR A 46 29.04 7.05 -6.53
N SER A 47 28.87 7.42 -7.80
CA SER A 47 29.94 7.99 -8.64
C SER A 47 30.38 9.42 -8.26
N ALA A 48 29.82 10.00 -7.19
CA ALA A 48 30.20 11.30 -6.63
C ALA A 48 30.95 11.21 -5.29
N PHE A 49 31.21 10.00 -4.77
CA PHE A 49 31.81 9.75 -3.44
C PHE A 49 33.15 10.45 -3.19
N ASN A 50 33.83 10.89 -4.25
CA ASN A 50 35.19 11.39 -4.24
C ASN A 50 35.32 12.92 -4.31
N THR A 51 34.23 13.72 -4.31
CA THR A 51 34.39 15.20 -4.40
C THR A 51 33.49 16.09 -3.54
N ASN A 52 32.40 15.60 -2.91
CA ASN A 52 31.54 16.48 -2.10
C ASN A 52 30.86 15.81 -0.88
N GLN A 53 31.13 16.38 0.30
CA GLN A 53 30.53 16.01 1.59
C GLN A 53 28.99 15.91 1.54
N THR A 54 28.35 16.81 0.79
CA THR A 54 26.89 16.87 0.66
C THR A 54 26.29 15.65 -0.07
N SER A 55 27.00 15.05 -1.03
CA SER A 55 26.48 13.82 -1.68
C SER A 55 26.61 12.61 -0.78
N GLN A 56 27.65 12.58 0.06
CA GLN A 56 27.80 11.54 1.06
C GLN A 56 26.66 11.57 2.07
N GLU A 57 26.37 12.75 2.62
CA GLU A 57 25.27 12.96 3.56
C GLU A 57 23.90 12.61 2.97
N ALA A 58 23.67 12.94 1.69
CA ALA A 58 22.45 12.57 0.99
C ALA A 58 22.32 11.06 0.81
N TYR A 59 23.42 10.37 0.46
CA TYR A 59 23.45 8.92 0.35
C TYR A 59 23.19 8.24 1.70
N ASP A 60 23.90 8.64 2.76
CA ASP A 60 23.75 8.08 4.09
C ASP A 60 22.35 8.33 4.66
N ARG A 61 21.77 9.51 4.39
CA ARG A 61 20.37 9.82 4.71
C ARG A 61 19.42 8.86 3.99
N TRP A 62 19.63 8.65 2.69
CA TRP A 62 18.78 7.76 1.89
C TRP A 62 18.87 6.32 2.38
N VAL A 63 20.07 5.80 2.63
CA VAL A 63 20.30 4.43 3.12
C VAL A 63 19.61 4.22 4.47
N ASN A 64 19.82 5.12 5.44
CA ASN A 64 19.18 5.04 6.75
C ASN A 64 17.65 5.07 6.66
N ALA A 65 17.10 5.93 5.79
CA ALA A 65 15.65 5.99 5.57
C ALA A 65 15.11 4.70 4.94
N ASN A 66 15.82 4.13 3.97
CA ASN A 66 15.45 2.87 3.33
C ASN A 66 15.49 1.71 4.33
N GLU A 67 16.53 1.59 5.14
CA GLU A 67 16.61 0.54 6.17
C GLU A 67 15.44 0.64 7.17
N LYS A 68 15.15 1.86 7.65
CA LYS A 68 14.02 2.09 8.57
C LYS A 68 12.68 1.73 7.93
N ALA A 69 12.46 2.09 6.66
CA ALA A 69 11.24 1.76 5.95
C ALA A 69 11.11 0.24 5.70
N CYS A 70 12.20 -0.45 5.35
CA CYS A 70 12.25 -1.91 5.25
C CYS A 70 11.80 -2.57 6.55
N VAL A 71 12.31 -2.12 7.70
CA VAL A 71 11.93 -2.63 9.02
C VAL A 71 10.42 -2.46 9.27
N TYR A 72 9.84 -1.30 8.95
CA TYR A 72 8.40 -1.09 9.08
C TYR A 72 7.58 -2.02 8.22
N ILE A 73 7.97 -2.21 6.96
CA ILE A 73 7.28 -3.12 6.04
C ILE A 73 7.36 -4.55 6.57
N LEU A 74 8.55 -5.07 6.85
CA LEU A 74 8.76 -6.44 7.33
C LEU A 74 8.04 -6.71 8.65
N ALA A 75 8.13 -5.81 9.63
CA ALA A 75 7.45 -5.97 10.92
C ALA A 75 5.92 -5.98 10.81
N SER A 76 5.37 -5.32 9.78
CA SER A 76 3.92 -5.22 9.54
C SER A 76 3.33 -6.38 8.73
N MET A 77 4.12 -7.39 8.38
CA MET A 77 3.67 -8.54 7.58
C MET A 77 3.57 -9.82 8.40
N SER A 78 2.82 -10.79 7.88
CA SER A 78 2.88 -12.16 8.40
C SER A 78 4.29 -12.75 8.23
N ASP A 79 4.63 -13.73 9.06
CA ASP A 79 5.98 -14.30 9.07
C ASP A 79 6.30 -15.01 7.74
N VAL A 80 5.29 -15.57 7.07
CA VAL A 80 5.43 -16.18 5.74
C VAL A 80 5.84 -15.15 4.69
N LEU A 81 5.18 -13.98 4.69
CA LEU A 81 5.50 -12.89 3.77
C LEU A 81 6.84 -12.26 4.13
N THR A 82 7.16 -12.13 5.42
CA THR A 82 8.45 -11.62 5.88
C THR A 82 9.59 -12.46 5.32
N ARG A 83 9.58 -13.78 5.54
CA ARG A 83 10.62 -14.70 5.03
C ARG A 83 10.79 -14.66 3.51
N LYS A 84 9.70 -14.40 2.78
CA LYS A 84 9.76 -14.32 1.31
C LYS A 84 10.44 -13.04 0.81
N ASN A 85 10.44 -11.98 1.61
CA ASN A 85 10.89 -10.65 1.20
C ASN A 85 12.12 -10.15 2.00
N GLU A 86 12.58 -10.87 3.03
CA GLU A 86 13.69 -10.44 3.91
C GLU A 86 15.06 -10.36 3.21
N SER A 87 15.22 -11.01 2.06
CA SER A 87 16.43 -10.93 1.24
C SER A 87 16.49 -9.69 0.34
N LEU A 88 15.38 -8.95 0.20
CA LEU A 88 15.33 -7.72 -0.59
C LEU A 88 15.87 -6.55 0.23
N ALA A 89 16.86 -5.84 -0.31
CA ALA A 89 17.52 -4.74 0.39
C ALA A 89 16.76 -3.41 0.23
N MET A 90 15.97 -3.25 -0.84
CA MET A 90 15.30 -1.99 -1.13
C MET A 90 13.80 -2.04 -0.77
N THR A 91 13.35 -1.00 -0.06
CA THR A 91 11.94 -0.78 0.30
C THR A 91 11.04 -0.87 -0.94
N LYS A 92 11.51 -0.28 -2.05
CA LYS A 92 10.81 -0.27 -3.33
C LYS A 92 10.61 -1.69 -3.90
N GLU A 93 11.64 -2.54 -3.84
CA GLU A 93 11.57 -3.92 -4.31
C GLU A 93 10.56 -4.74 -3.50
N ILE A 94 10.58 -4.62 -2.17
CA ILE A 94 9.61 -5.28 -1.30
C ILE A 94 8.20 -4.83 -1.66
N MET A 95 7.99 -3.51 -1.81
CA MET A 95 6.68 -2.95 -2.11
C MET A 95 6.16 -3.39 -3.49
N ASP A 96 7.04 -3.49 -4.49
CA ASP A 96 6.69 -3.94 -5.84
C ASP A 96 6.42 -5.45 -5.89
N ALA A 97 7.19 -6.27 -5.16
CA ALA A 97 6.93 -7.70 -5.02
C ALA A 97 5.56 -7.96 -4.36
N LEU A 98 5.24 -7.24 -3.27
CA LEU A 98 3.93 -7.32 -2.62
C LEU A 98 2.81 -6.84 -3.54
N ARG A 99 3.04 -5.75 -4.27
CA ARG A 99 2.07 -5.26 -5.25
C ARG A 99 1.80 -6.30 -6.32
N ALA A 100 2.81 -6.99 -6.83
CA ALA A 100 2.63 -8.05 -7.81
C ALA A 100 1.85 -9.24 -7.25
N MET A 101 2.13 -9.66 -6.00
CA MET A 101 1.45 -10.79 -5.36
C MET A 101 -0.02 -10.51 -5.04
N PHE A 102 -0.34 -9.29 -4.58
CA PHE A 102 -1.69 -8.89 -4.19
C PHE A 102 -2.40 -8.07 -5.26
N ARG A 103 -1.85 -8.01 -6.47
CA ARG A 103 -2.50 -7.36 -7.59
C ARG A 103 -3.75 -8.14 -7.93
N GLN A 104 -4.88 -7.60 -7.51
CA GLN A 104 -6.17 -8.02 -8.03
C GLN A 104 -6.22 -7.71 -9.53
N PRO A 105 -6.52 -8.70 -10.40
CA PRO A 105 -6.82 -8.41 -11.81
C PRO A 105 -7.95 -7.39 -11.90
N LYS A 106 -7.82 -6.37 -12.76
CA LYS A 106 -8.88 -5.36 -12.93
C LYS A 106 -10.25 -6.01 -13.23
N GLY A 107 -10.23 -7.11 -13.98
CA GLY A 107 -11.42 -7.92 -14.27
C GLY A 107 -12.05 -8.55 -13.03
N SER A 108 -11.28 -9.04 -12.05
CA SER A 108 -11.84 -9.66 -10.84
C SER A 108 -12.59 -8.63 -9.98
N LEU A 109 -12.01 -7.44 -9.79
CA LEU A 109 -12.65 -6.35 -9.04
C LEU A 109 -13.92 -5.85 -9.71
N ARG A 110 -13.91 -5.72 -11.04
CA ARG A 110 -15.11 -5.34 -11.81
C ARG A 110 -16.21 -6.40 -11.62
N HIS A 111 -15.88 -7.67 -11.80
CA HIS A 111 -16.84 -8.77 -11.62
C HIS A 111 -17.38 -8.85 -10.19
N GLU A 112 -16.52 -8.68 -9.17
CA GLU A 112 -16.91 -8.70 -7.76
C GLU A 112 -17.82 -7.50 -7.41
N THR A 113 -17.50 -6.31 -7.91
CA THR A 113 -18.31 -5.11 -7.69
C THR A 113 -19.67 -5.22 -8.37
N ILE A 114 -19.72 -5.66 -9.63
CA ILE A 114 -20.98 -5.91 -10.35
C ILE A 114 -21.80 -6.97 -9.61
N LYS A 115 -21.17 -8.07 -9.16
CA LYS A 115 -21.83 -9.11 -8.38
C LYS A 115 -22.39 -8.56 -7.07
N TYR A 116 -21.62 -7.74 -6.34
CA TYR A 116 -22.08 -7.08 -5.11
C TYR A 116 -23.30 -6.22 -5.39
N ILE A 117 -23.23 -5.29 -6.35
CA ILE A 117 -24.32 -4.40 -6.73
C ILE A 117 -25.57 -5.19 -7.14
N TYR A 118 -25.41 -6.21 -7.99
CA TYR A 118 -26.53 -7.03 -8.48
C TYR A 118 -27.20 -7.84 -7.37
N THR A 119 -26.42 -8.34 -6.40
CA THR A 119 -26.93 -9.20 -5.32
C THR A 119 -27.36 -8.44 -4.08
N LYS A 120 -26.92 -7.19 -3.91
CA LYS A 120 -27.23 -6.36 -2.73
C LYS A 120 -28.68 -5.92 -2.76
N ARG A 121 -29.49 -6.47 -1.85
CA ARG A 121 -30.86 -6.02 -1.60
C ARG A 121 -30.89 -4.96 -0.49
N VAL A 122 -31.82 -4.02 -0.59
CA VAL A 122 -32.18 -3.15 0.53
C VAL A 122 -32.65 -4.05 1.67
N ARG A 123 -32.04 -3.91 2.85
CA ARG A 123 -32.44 -4.65 4.05
C ARG A 123 -33.53 -3.88 4.78
N GLU A 124 -34.45 -4.60 5.40
CA GLU A 124 -35.47 -4.01 6.25
C GLU A 124 -34.82 -3.20 7.39
N GLY A 125 -35.31 -1.98 7.63
CA GLY A 125 -34.73 -1.06 8.62
C GLY A 125 -33.54 -0.19 8.15
N ILE A 126 -32.97 -0.43 6.96
CA ILE A 126 -31.95 0.47 6.36
C ILE A 126 -32.66 1.53 5.49
N SER A 127 -32.25 2.80 5.62
CA SER A 127 -32.80 3.85 4.75
C SER A 127 -32.32 3.70 3.31
N VAL A 128 -33.17 4.06 2.34
CA VAL A 128 -32.79 4.06 0.91
C VAL A 128 -31.56 4.93 0.66
N ARG A 129 -31.44 6.07 1.35
CA ARG A 129 -30.28 6.97 1.23
C ARG A 129 -28.98 6.28 1.65
N GLU A 130 -28.98 5.58 2.78
CA GLU A 130 -27.81 4.86 3.26
C GLU A 130 -27.43 3.70 2.33
N HIS A 131 -28.42 2.98 1.81
CA HIS A 131 -28.20 1.94 0.82
C HIS A 131 -27.55 2.50 -0.47
N VAL A 132 -28.06 3.62 -0.99
CA VAL A 132 -27.50 4.27 -2.18
C VAL A 132 -26.07 4.76 -1.95
N LEU A 133 -25.75 5.30 -0.76
CA LEU A 133 -24.39 5.70 -0.41
C LEU A 133 -23.42 4.51 -0.37
N ASP A 134 -23.84 3.37 0.20
CA ASP A 134 -23.04 2.14 0.17
C ASP A 134 -22.78 1.66 -1.27
N MET A 135 -23.79 1.73 -2.16
CA MET A 135 -23.62 1.39 -3.57
C MET A 135 -22.66 2.35 -4.29
N ILE A 136 -22.78 3.67 -4.08
CA ILE A 136 -21.89 4.68 -4.67
C ILE A 136 -20.45 4.44 -4.24
N MET A 137 -20.21 4.12 -2.98
CA MET A 137 -18.87 3.78 -2.49
C MET A 137 -18.27 2.60 -3.26
N HIS A 138 -19.05 1.56 -3.53
CA HIS A 138 -18.60 0.40 -4.31
C HIS A 138 -18.34 0.75 -5.78
N PHE A 139 -19.15 1.62 -6.40
CA PHE A 139 -18.90 2.14 -7.76
C PHE A 139 -17.57 2.91 -7.83
N ASN A 140 -17.31 3.82 -6.89
CA ASN A 140 -16.07 4.59 -6.85
C ASN A 140 -14.83 3.68 -6.69
N ILE A 141 -14.94 2.60 -5.91
CA ILE A 141 -13.88 1.59 -5.77
C ILE A 141 -13.60 0.89 -7.11
N ALA A 142 -14.63 0.56 -7.91
CA ALA A 142 -14.42 -0.04 -9.23
C ALA A 142 -13.76 0.92 -10.23
N GLU A 143 -14.18 2.20 -10.24
CA GLU A 143 -13.68 3.22 -11.16
C GLU A 143 -12.19 3.54 -10.91
N VAL A 144 -11.81 3.81 -9.66
CA VAL A 144 -10.42 4.14 -9.28
C VAL A 144 -9.45 2.97 -9.56
N ASN A 145 -9.93 1.73 -9.50
CA ASN A 145 -9.12 0.54 -9.78
C ASN A 145 -9.04 0.20 -11.28
N GLY A 146 -9.55 1.07 -12.15
CA GLY A 146 -9.41 0.99 -13.60
C GLY A 146 -10.38 0.02 -14.27
N GLY A 147 -11.53 -0.25 -13.64
CA GLY A 147 -12.68 -0.80 -14.34
C GLY A 147 -13.43 0.34 -15.03
N ALA A 148 -13.01 0.73 -16.23
CA ALA A 148 -13.82 1.61 -17.05
C ALA A 148 -15.19 0.94 -17.27
N ILE A 149 -16.26 1.60 -16.84
CA ILE A 149 -17.64 1.12 -17.04
C ILE A 149 -18.08 1.41 -18.48
N ASP A 150 -17.49 2.43 -19.11
CA ASP A 150 -17.75 2.92 -20.47
C ASP A 150 -16.69 2.47 -21.50
N GLU A 151 -16.19 1.25 -21.41
CA GLU A 151 -15.48 0.68 -22.57
C GLU A 151 -16.52 0.40 -23.67
N ALA A 152 -16.66 1.35 -24.60
CA ALA A 152 -17.37 1.15 -25.85
C ALA A 152 -16.73 -0.02 -26.61
N ASN A 153 -17.53 -1.05 -26.88
CA ASN A 153 -17.18 -2.14 -27.80
C ASN A 153 -16.90 -1.62 -29.21
#